data_AF-A0A1V4J8M6-F1
#
_entry.id   AF-A0A1V4J8M6-F1
#
_cell.length_a   1.000
_cell.length_b   1.000
_cell.length_c   1.000
_cell.angle_alpha   90.00
_cell.angle_beta   90.00
_cell.angle_gamma   90.00
#
_symmetry.space_group_name_H-M   'P 1'
#
loop_
_entity.id
_entity.type
_entity.pdbx_description
1 polymer ?
#
loop_
_entity_poly.entity_id
_entity_poly.type
_entity_poly.pdbx_seq_one_letter_code
_entity_poly.pdbx_strand_id
1 'polypeptide(L)'
;MQTAAVLVSGLRGLGLEVAKNLVLGGVKAVTLHDPHPATWADLSSQFYLRESDVGRNRAEATLPRVAELNTYVGVVVLTNSPLEEQLWVGDFCHERGIKLVVADTRGLFGQLFCDFGDDFVVTDTNGEQPLSAMVSMVTKSVLVYAGPYWFILDGVHGGTGGH
;
A
#
# COMPACT_ATOMS: atom_id res chain seq x y z
N MET A 1 4.92 -5.17 -4.04
CA MET A 1 4.88 -4.13 -2.98
C MET A 1 6.20 -3.37 -2.76
N GLN A 2 7.37 -3.95 -3.03
CA GLN A 2 8.71 -3.40 -2.71
C GLN A 2 9.12 -2.08 -3.41
N THR A 3 8.27 -1.46 -4.23
CA THR A 3 8.58 -0.17 -4.89
C THR A 3 7.97 1.04 -4.18
N ALA A 4 6.99 0.83 -3.30
CA ALA A 4 6.27 1.90 -2.62
C ALA A 4 7.06 2.46 -1.44
N ALA A 5 7.41 3.74 -1.45
CA ALA A 5 7.74 4.47 -0.23
C ALA A 5 6.45 5.10 0.31
N VAL A 6 6.25 5.06 1.62
CA VAL A 6 5.02 5.50 2.29
C VAL A 6 5.35 6.41 3.46
N LEU A 7 4.77 7.60 3.53
CA LEU A 7 4.74 8.40 4.77
C LEU A 7 3.55 7.95 5.63
N VAL A 8 3.69 8.00 6.95
CA VAL A 8 2.62 7.80 7.94
C VAL A 8 2.66 9.01 8.90
N SER A 9 1.68 9.90 8.79
CA SER A 9 1.55 11.09 9.65
C SER A 9 0.50 10.87 10.74
N GLY A 10 0.95 10.91 12.00
CA GLY A 10 0.22 10.57 13.23
C GLY A 10 0.58 9.16 13.72
N LEU A 11 1.07 9.05 14.96
CA LEU A 11 1.55 7.78 15.57
C LEU A 11 0.98 7.52 16.96
N ARG A 12 -0.32 7.74 17.10
CA ARG A 12 -1.12 7.07 18.16
C ARG A 12 -1.38 5.60 17.76
N GLY A 13 -2.21 4.89 18.52
CA GLY A 13 -2.46 3.46 18.29
C GLY A 13 -2.79 3.08 16.85
N LEU A 14 -3.67 3.83 16.16
CA LEU A 14 -4.01 3.56 14.76
C LEU A 14 -2.81 3.74 13.81
N GLY A 15 -2.13 4.88 13.91
CA GLY A 15 -0.97 5.19 13.07
C GLY A 15 0.17 4.19 13.27
N LEU A 16 0.38 3.73 14.51
CA LEU A 16 1.29 2.63 14.80
C LEU A 16 0.88 1.34 14.08
N GLU A 17 -0.38 0.94 14.18
CA GLU A 17 -0.89 -0.29 13.55
C GLU A 17 -0.72 -0.25 12.02
N VAL A 18 -0.99 0.91 11.40
CA VAL A 18 -0.74 1.14 9.97
C VAL A 18 0.75 0.98 9.67
N ALA A 19 1.64 1.67 10.40
CA ALA A 19 3.08 1.58 10.19
C ALA A 19 3.62 0.15 10.35
N LYS A 20 3.18 -0.56 11.40
CA LYS A 20 3.54 -1.97 11.66
C LYS A 20 3.19 -2.85 10.46
N ASN A 21 1.95 -2.75 9.96
CA ASN A 21 1.48 -3.59 8.86
C ASN A 21 2.18 -3.25 7.53
N LEU A 22 2.52 -1.97 7.29
CA LEU A 22 3.31 -1.58 6.11
C LEU A 22 4.74 -2.14 6.14
N VAL A 23 5.40 -2.08 7.30
CA VAL A 23 6.76 -2.62 7.46
C VAL A 23 6.76 -4.15 7.35
N LEU A 24 5.82 -4.83 8.00
CA LEU A 24 5.66 -6.28 7.86
C LEU A 24 5.29 -6.69 6.43
N GLY A 25 4.49 -5.88 5.73
CA GLY A 25 4.11 -6.09 4.34
C GLY A 25 5.24 -5.87 3.33
N GLY A 26 6.40 -5.36 3.75
CA GLY A 26 7.58 -5.23 2.89
C GLY A 26 7.45 -4.17 1.81
N VAL A 27 6.95 -2.98 2.17
CA VAL A 27 7.08 -1.79 1.31
C VAL A 27 8.55 -1.37 1.14
N LYS A 28 8.86 -0.49 0.20
CA LYS A 28 10.25 -0.01 -0.02
C LYS A 28 10.80 0.72 1.20
N ALA A 29 10.00 1.64 1.74
CA ALA A 29 10.38 2.47 2.88
C ALA A 29 9.13 3.02 3.57
N VAL A 30 9.26 3.32 4.87
CA VAL A 30 8.25 4.01 5.68
C VAL A 30 8.86 5.26 6.32
N THR A 31 8.26 6.42 6.11
CA THR A 31 8.57 7.64 6.86
C THR A 31 7.53 7.80 7.97
N LEU A 32 7.98 7.97 9.20
CA LEU A 32 7.14 8.18 10.37
C LEU A 32 7.11 9.67 10.70
N HIS A 33 5.93 10.26 10.81
CA HIS A 33 5.76 11.66 11.17
C HIS A 33 4.77 11.78 12.33
N ASP A 34 5.16 12.47 13.40
CA ASP A 34 4.24 12.91 14.44
C ASP A 34 4.86 14.13 15.13
N PRO A 35 4.22 15.31 15.12
CA PRO A 35 4.82 16.51 15.69
C PRO A 35 4.66 16.57 17.22
N HIS A 36 3.92 15.64 17.83
CA HIS A 36 3.56 15.73 19.23
C HIS A 36 4.38 14.79 20.12
N PRO A 37 4.59 15.16 21.40
CA PRO A 37 5.16 14.25 22.38
C PRO A 37 4.19 13.11 22.70
N ALA A 38 4.76 12.01 23.20
CA ALA A 38 4.04 10.90 23.79
C ALA A 38 3.44 11.34 25.12
N THR A 39 2.19 10.95 25.35
CA THR A 39 1.42 11.21 26.55
C THR A 39 1.04 9.90 27.23
N TRP A 40 0.65 9.98 28.50
CA TRP A 40 0.14 8.82 29.24
C TRP A 40 -1.07 8.15 28.55
N ALA A 41 -1.91 8.93 27.87
CA ALA A 41 -3.04 8.40 27.14
C ALA A 41 -2.63 7.53 25.95
N ASP A 42 -1.48 7.82 25.32
CA ASP A 42 -1.00 7.07 24.15
C ASP A 42 -0.59 5.63 24.53
N LEU A 43 -0.11 5.40 25.77
CA LEU A 43 0.32 4.07 26.26
C LEU A 43 -0.82 3.03 26.26
N SER A 44 -2.09 3.48 26.26
CA SER A 44 -3.26 2.59 26.23
C SER A 44 -3.46 1.87 24.90
N SER A 45 -2.94 2.43 23.80
CA SER A 45 -3.18 1.95 22.43
C SER A 45 -1.91 1.85 21.58
N GLN A 46 -0.83 2.52 21.99
CA GLN A 46 0.46 2.51 21.32
C GLN A 46 1.42 1.60 22.11
N PHE A 47 1.43 0.32 21.77
CA PHE A 47 2.16 -0.73 22.51
C PHE A 47 3.69 -0.70 22.33
N TYR A 48 4.20 0.16 21.44
CA TYR A 48 5.61 0.47 21.27
C TYR A 48 6.08 1.67 22.07
N LEU A 49 5.23 2.38 22.82
CA LEU A 49 5.69 3.34 23.80
C LEU A 49 5.91 2.63 25.15
N ARG A 50 6.79 3.20 25.98
CA ARG A 50 6.93 2.89 27.41
C ARG A 50 6.67 4.14 28.21
N GLU A 51 6.50 3.98 29.52
CA GLU A 51 6.40 5.09 30.46
C GLU A 51 7.62 6.03 30.36
N SER A 52 8.81 5.48 30.12
CA SER A 52 10.04 6.25 29.90
C SER A 52 10.03 7.11 28.63
N ASP A 53 9.12 6.84 27.70
CA ASP A 53 8.99 7.59 26.46
C ASP A 53 8.04 8.79 26.58
N VAL A 54 7.29 8.90 27.68
CA VAL A 54 6.38 10.04 27.90
C VAL A 54 7.17 11.35 27.88
N GLY A 55 6.70 12.31 27.09
CA GLY A 55 7.37 13.58 26.85
C GLY A 55 8.35 13.58 25.67
N ARG A 56 8.78 12.41 25.17
CA ARG A 56 9.57 12.30 23.93
C ARG A 56 8.65 12.39 22.72
N ASN A 57 9.18 12.79 21.57
CA ASN A 57 8.43 12.77 20.32
C ASN A 57 7.93 11.35 20.00
N ARG A 58 6.65 11.21 19.63
CA ARG A 58 6.03 9.90 19.35
C ARG A 58 6.72 9.14 18.22
N ALA A 59 7.06 9.82 17.13
CA ALA A 59 7.69 9.18 15.98
C ALA A 59 9.12 8.71 16.31
N GLU A 60 9.89 9.53 17.02
CA GLU A 60 11.24 9.17 17.47
C GLU A 60 11.23 8.00 18.46
N ALA A 61 10.30 8.00 19.44
CA ALA A 61 10.19 6.93 20.43
C ALA A 61 9.75 5.59 19.79
N THR A 62 9.03 5.66 18.68
CA THR A 62 8.49 4.49 17.96
C THR A 62 9.50 3.86 17.00
N LEU A 63 10.37 4.69 16.39
CA LEU A 63 11.31 4.28 15.34
C LEU A 63 12.09 2.99 15.64
N PRO A 64 12.75 2.82 16.81
CA PRO A 64 13.60 1.65 17.03
C PRO A 64 12.83 0.34 16.88
N ARG A 65 11.60 0.29 17.42
CA ARG A 65 10.79 -0.94 17.47
C ARG A 65 10.11 -1.23 16.14
N VAL A 66 9.72 -0.20 15.39
CA VAL A 66 9.16 -0.38 14.05
C VAL A 66 10.24 -0.83 13.06
N ALA A 67 11.44 -0.26 13.13
CA ALA A 67 12.55 -0.62 12.24
C ALA A 67 13.02 -2.07 12.44
N GLU A 68 12.90 -2.63 13.65
CA GLU A 68 13.25 -4.02 13.96
C GLU A 68 12.32 -5.07 13.31
N LEU A 69 11.11 -4.68 12.89
CA LEU A 69 10.13 -5.62 12.33
C LEU A 69 10.54 -6.19 10.98
N ASN A 70 11.23 -5.40 10.16
CA ASN A 70 11.67 -5.83 8.84
C ASN A 70 12.87 -4.99 8.38
N THR A 71 14.08 -5.56 8.46
CA THR A 71 15.33 -4.88 8.11
C THR A 71 15.48 -4.55 6.62
N TYR A 72 14.64 -5.13 5.76
CA TYR A 72 14.59 -4.79 4.32
C TYR A 72 13.80 -3.51 4.03
N VAL A 73 13.07 -2.97 5.00
CA VAL A 73 12.28 -1.74 4.87
C VAL A 73 13.05 -0.60 5.52
N GLY A 74 13.40 0.43 4.74
CA GLY A 74 13.99 1.64 5.30
C GLY A 74 12.96 2.41 6.13
N VAL A 75 13.23 2.65 7.41
CA VAL A 75 12.35 3.45 8.28
C VAL A 75 13.06 4.73 8.70
N VAL A 76 12.44 5.87 8.47
CA VAL A 76 12.97 7.20 8.83
C VAL A 76 11.91 8.01 9.56
N VAL A 77 12.32 9.04 10.32
CA VAL A 77 11.41 9.92 11.06
C VAL A 77 11.49 11.35 10.50
N LEU A 78 10.33 11.98 10.33
CA LEU A 78 10.18 13.41 10.09
C LEU A 78 9.56 14.02 11.36
N THR A 79 10.25 14.95 12.02
CA THR A 79 9.75 15.64 13.23
C THR A 79 9.69 17.15 13.04
N ASN A 80 8.86 17.81 13.86
CA ASN A 80 8.69 19.27 13.92
C ASN A 80 8.11 19.94 12.66
N SER A 81 7.31 19.20 11.88
CA SER A 81 6.68 19.71 10.68
C SER A 81 5.25 20.22 10.95
N PRO A 82 4.91 21.49 10.63
CA PRO A 82 3.54 22.00 10.74
C PRO A 82 2.58 21.33 9.74
N LEU A 83 1.26 21.52 9.93
CA LEU A 83 0.25 20.98 9.00
C LEU A 83 0.45 21.47 7.55
N GLU A 84 0.90 22.70 7.38
CA GLU A 84 1.25 23.26 6.07
C GLU A 84 2.36 22.46 5.39
N GLU A 85 3.33 21.97 6.16
CA GLU A 85 4.37 21.07 5.65
C GLU A 85 3.78 19.70 5.28
N GLN A 86 2.76 19.20 5.98
CA GLN A 86 2.09 17.97 5.58
C GLN A 86 1.36 18.10 4.23
N LEU A 87 0.73 19.26 3.99
CA LEU A 87 0.10 19.56 2.70
C LEU A 87 1.15 19.68 1.60
N TRP A 88 2.22 20.42 1.86
CA TRP A 88 3.34 20.54 0.92
C TRP A 88 4.01 19.19 0.63
N VAL A 89 4.21 18.35 1.65
CA VAL A 89 4.71 16.97 1.47
C VAL A 89 3.72 16.15 0.67
N GLY A 90 2.41 16.35 0.88
CA GLY A 90 1.34 15.80 0.05
C GLY A 90 1.51 16.12 -1.42
N ASP A 91 1.53 17.40 -1.76
CA ASP A 91 1.70 17.88 -3.12
C ASP A 91 3.03 17.39 -3.73
N PHE A 92 4.13 17.48 -2.95
CA PHE A 92 5.44 17.01 -3.36
C PHE A 92 5.46 15.51 -3.68
N CYS A 93 4.79 14.70 -2.85
CA CYS A 93 4.69 13.25 -3.04
C CYS A 93 3.88 12.93 -4.29
N HIS A 94 2.72 13.58 -4.45
CA HIS A 94 1.83 13.40 -5.58
C HIS A 94 2.54 13.70 -6.91
N GLU A 95 3.19 14.86 -7.01
CA GLU A 95 3.96 15.28 -8.20
C GLU A 95 5.07 14.30 -8.61
N ARG A 96 5.59 13.50 -7.67
CA ARG A 96 6.75 12.61 -7.87
C ARG A 96 6.38 11.14 -7.89
N GLY A 97 5.08 10.81 -7.85
CA GLY A 97 4.62 9.42 -7.80
C GLY A 97 5.02 8.68 -6.52
N ILE A 98 5.24 9.41 -5.43
CA ILE A 98 5.50 8.85 -4.11
C ILE A 98 4.15 8.61 -3.43
N LYS A 99 3.95 7.42 -2.89
CA LYS A 99 2.70 7.05 -2.22
C LYS A 99 2.68 7.63 -0.81
N LEU A 100 1.54 8.16 -0.39
CA LEU A 100 1.36 8.84 0.88
C LEU A 100 0.20 8.22 1.66
N VAL A 101 0.41 7.97 2.95
CA VAL A 101 -0.65 7.64 3.91
C VAL A 101 -0.61 8.63 5.08
N VAL A 102 -1.74 9.21 5.43
CA VAL A 102 -1.88 10.08 6.60
C VAL A 102 -2.87 9.42 7.54
N ALA A 103 -2.50 9.22 8.80
CA ALA A 103 -3.28 8.49 9.78
C ALA A 103 -3.25 9.20 11.14
N ASP A 104 -4.28 10.00 11.46
CA ASP A 104 -4.41 10.66 12.77
C ASP A 104 -5.55 10.02 13.57
N THR A 105 -5.48 10.15 14.89
CA THR A 105 -6.56 9.73 15.80
C THR A 105 -6.73 10.73 16.92
N ARG A 106 -7.96 11.20 17.14
CA ARG A 106 -8.32 12.15 18.19
C ARG A 106 -9.53 11.64 18.96
N GLY A 107 -9.26 10.96 20.08
CA GLY A 107 -10.31 10.31 20.87
C GLY A 107 -10.96 9.17 20.08
N LEU A 108 -12.28 9.20 19.93
CA LEU A 108 -13.05 8.20 19.18
C LEU A 108 -13.04 8.43 17.65
N PHE A 109 -12.41 9.50 17.18
CA PHE A 109 -12.33 9.80 15.76
C PHE A 109 -10.96 9.41 15.21
N GLY A 110 -10.96 8.66 14.12
CA GLY A 110 -9.77 8.36 13.31
C GLY A 110 -9.92 9.01 11.94
N GLN A 111 -8.81 9.50 11.39
CA GLN A 111 -8.71 9.91 10.00
C GLN A 111 -7.66 9.05 9.33
N LEU A 112 -8.00 8.50 8.16
CA LEU A 112 -7.05 7.87 7.26
C LEU A 112 -7.22 8.53 5.90
N PHE A 113 -6.11 8.97 5.31
CA PHE A 113 -6.05 9.50 3.95
C PHE A 113 -4.95 8.76 3.21
N CYS A 114 -5.22 8.38 1.96
CA CYS A 114 -4.28 7.70 1.09
C CYS A 114 -4.22 8.44 -0.23
N ASP A 115 -3.02 8.80 -0.66
CA ASP A 115 -2.74 9.29 -2.00
C ASP A 115 -1.73 8.36 -2.67
N PHE A 116 -2.18 7.66 -3.70
CA PHE A 116 -1.37 6.70 -4.44
C PHE A 116 -1.01 7.17 -5.85
N GLY A 117 -1.27 8.45 -6.14
CA GLY A 117 -1.11 9.05 -7.47
C GLY A 117 -2.23 8.67 -8.44
N ASP A 118 -2.19 9.28 -9.63
CA ASP A 118 -3.23 9.14 -10.65
C ASP A 118 -3.26 7.75 -11.32
N ASP A 119 -2.11 7.06 -11.37
CA ASP A 119 -1.93 5.80 -12.10
C ASP A 119 -1.91 4.56 -11.17
N PHE A 120 -2.57 4.62 -10.02
CA PHE A 120 -2.62 3.48 -9.11
C PHE A 120 -3.56 2.37 -9.61
N VAL A 121 -2.99 1.31 -10.19
CA VAL A 121 -3.73 0.14 -10.65
C VAL A 121 -3.93 -0.88 -9.52
N VAL A 122 -5.19 -1.17 -9.20
CA VAL A 122 -5.58 -2.29 -8.35
C VAL A 122 -5.74 -3.54 -9.22
N THR A 123 -4.78 -4.45 -9.16
CA THR A 123 -4.78 -5.70 -9.97
C THR A 123 -5.62 -6.81 -9.35
N ASP A 124 -5.88 -6.74 -8.05
CA ASP A 124 -6.72 -7.66 -7.29
C ASP A 124 -7.60 -6.83 -6.36
N THR A 125 -8.91 -6.91 -6.57
CA THR A 125 -9.89 -6.08 -5.86
C THR A 125 -10.50 -6.76 -4.64
N ASN A 126 -10.33 -8.08 -4.47
CA ASN A 126 -11.05 -8.85 -3.45
C ASN A 126 -10.20 -9.89 -2.70
N GLY A 127 -9.02 -10.25 -3.18
CA GLY A 127 -8.16 -11.24 -2.52
C GLY A 127 -8.71 -12.67 -2.57
N GLU A 128 -9.68 -12.95 -3.43
CA GLU A 128 -10.27 -14.28 -3.57
C GLU A 128 -9.33 -15.22 -4.35
N GLN A 129 -9.45 -16.52 -4.12
CA GLN A 129 -8.67 -17.49 -4.89
C GLN A 129 -9.02 -17.38 -6.39
N PRO A 130 -8.02 -17.43 -7.30
CA PRO A 130 -8.28 -17.41 -8.73
C PRO A 130 -9.21 -18.54 -9.15
N LEU A 131 -10.23 -18.22 -9.94
CA LEU A 131 -11.12 -19.22 -10.52
C LEU A 131 -10.30 -20.20 -11.38
N SER A 132 -10.31 -21.46 -10.98
CA SER A 132 -9.66 -22.55 -11.71
C SER A 132 -10.72 -23.28 -12.54
N ALA A 133 -10.48 -23.44 -13.84
CA ALA A 133 -11.31 -24.21 -14.73
C ALA A 133 -10.46 -25.26 -15.47
N MET A 134 -11.01 -26.46 -15.67
CA MET A 134 -10.36 -27.48 -16.49
C MET A 134 -10.58 -27.16 -17.96
N VAL A 135 -9.49 -26.99 -18.72
CA VAL A 135 -9.55 -26.88 -20.18
C VAL A 135 -9.65 -28.30 -20.76
N SER A 136 -10.79 -28.65 -21.36
CA SER A 136 -10.97 -30.00 -21.93
C SER A 136 -10.31 -30.16 -23.30
N MET A 137 -10.25 -29.09 -24.10
CA MET A 137 -9.70 -29.11 -25.45
C MET A 137 -9.29 -27.70 -25.89
N VAL A 138 -8.14 -27.59 -26.55
CA VAL A 138 -7.69 -26.36 -27.25
C VAL A 138 -7.62 -26.67 -28.74
N THR A 139 -8.45 -26.01 -29.55
CA THR A 139 -8.41 -26.15 -31.01
C THR A 139 -7.33 -25.26 -31.60
N LYS A 140 -6.64 -25.74 -32.65
CA LYS A 140 -5.77 -24.90 -33.50
C LYS A 140 -6.61 -24.19 -34.56
N SER A 141 -7.49 -23.29 -34.12
CA SER A 141 -8.29 -22.46 -35.03
C SER A 141 -8.37 -21.03 -34.49
N VAL A 142 -8.28 -20.05 -35.40
CA VAL A 142 -8.48 -18.65 -35.05
C VAL A 142 -9.97 -18.46 -34.82
N LEU A 143 -10.37 -18.30 -33.55
CA LEU A 143 -11.72 -17.87 -33.21
C LEU A 143 -11.84 -16.39 -33.57
N VAL A 144 -12.72 -16.08 -34.52
CA VAL A 144 -13.08 -14.69 -34.86
C VAL A 144 -14.35 -14.34 -34.08
N TYR A 145 -14.27 -13.31 -33.24
CA TYR A 145 -15.45 -12.77 -32.56
C TYR A 145 -16.25 -11.92 -33.54
N ALA A 146 -17.50 -12.30 -33.81
CA ALA A 146 -18.42 -11.57 -34.68
C ALA A 146 -19.77 -11.36 -33.98
N GLY A 147 -19.76 -10.60 -32.88
CA GLY A 147 -20.96 -10.30 -32.10
C GLY A 147 -21.32 -11.41 -31.09
N PRO A 148 -22.60 -11.61 -30.73
CA PRO A 148 -22.98 -12.48 -29.60
C PRO A 148 -22.71 -13.99 -29.80
N TYR A 149 -22.10 -14.39 -30.92
CA TYR A 149 -21.81 -15.78 -31.25
C TYR A 149 -20.34 -15.99 -31.63
N TRP A 150 -19.80 -17.13 -31.24
CA TRP A 150 -18.47 -17.60 -31.61
C TRP A 150 -18.58 -18.51 -32.83
N PHE A 151 -17.85 -18.19 -33.89
CA PHE A 151 -17.76 -19.03 -35.09
C PHE A 151 -16.39 -19.70 -35.16
N ILE A 152 -16.37 -21.02 -35.39
CA ILE A 152 -15.15 -21.76 -35.73
C ILE A 152 -15.02 -21.73 -37.25
N LEU A 153 -14.02 -21.02 -37.77
CA LEU A 153 -13.64 -21.10 -39.17
C LEU A 153 -12.64 -22.25 -39.33
N ASP A 154 -13.12 -23.42 -39.72
CA ASP A 154 -12.22 -24.49 -40.18
C ASP A 154 -11.62 -24.07 -41.53
N GLY A 155 -10.30 -23.93 -41.56
CA GLY A 155 -9.56 -23.55 -42.76
C GLY A 155 -9.81 -24.54 -43.89
N VAL A 156 -10.48 -24.06 -44.95
CA VAL A 156 -10.61 -24.73 -46.24
C VAL A 156 -9.22 -25.25 -46.67
N HIS A 157 -9.06 -26.58 -46.70
CA HIS A 157 -7.90 -27.21 -47.33
C HIS A 157 -8.00 -27.01 -48.84
N GLY A 158 -7.35 -25.94 -49.34
CA GLY A 158 -6.97 -25.83 -50.74
C GLY A 158 -5.78 -26.74 -51.02
N GLY A 159 -5.95 -27.71 -51.91
CA GLY A 159 -4.88 -28.60 -52.37
C GLY A 159 -5.34 -29.47 -53.54
N THR A 160 -5.21 -28.92 -54.73
CA THR A 160 -5.50 -29.50 -56.06
C THR A 160 -4.59 -30.70 -56.40
N GLY A 161 -5.04 -31.55 -57.32
CA GLY A 161 -4.41 -32.82 -57.67
C GLY A 161 -3.10 -32.76 -58.47
N GLY A 162 -2.52 -33.93 -58.70
CA GLY A 162 -1.40 -34.16 -59.61
C GLY A 162 -0.50 -35.34 -59.22
N HIS A 163 -0.82 -36.54 -59.69
CA HIS A 163 0.00 -37.43 -60.54
C HIS A 163 -0.71 -38.77 -60.74
#